data_AF-A0A653U425-F1
#
_entry.id   AF-A0A653U425-F1
#
_cell.length_a   1.000
_cell.length_b   1.000
_cell.length_c   1.000
_cell.angle_alpha   90.00
_cell.angle_beta   90.00
_cell.angle_gamma   90.00
#
_symmetry.space_group_name_H-M   'P 1'
#
loop_
_entity.id
_entity.type
_entity.pdbx_description
1 polymer ?
#
loop_
_entity_poly.entity_id
_entity_poly.type
_entity_poly.pdbx_seq_one_letter_code
_entity_poly.pdbx_strand_id
1 'polypeptide(L)'
;MAPRALLLFTIFVSISVNAEEASGIDCTKAFSTPDVEQCIAIELDKTETSLNQAYQGLVKQLTQADTAQDNYTEYRKKLLIAQRAWIKFREADCDTQYAMHKSGTIRNSIYLSCKKERAEQRIKELNNYAPY
;
A
#
# COMPACT_ATOMS: atom_id res chain seq x y z
N MET A 1 25.35 57.66 31.24
CA MET A 1 25.51 56.23 30.87
C MET A 1 24.92 55.39 32.00
N ALA A 2 23.83 54.69 31.74
CA ALA A 2 23.24 53.70 32.64
C ALA A 2 22.72 52.56 31.76
N PRO A 3 23.09 51.29 32.00
CA PRO A 3 22.63 50.20 31.15
C PRO A 3 21.23 49.78 31.61
N ARG A 4 20.28 49.83 30.68
CA ARG A 4 18.94 49.24 30.86
C ARG A 4 19.09 47.72 30.78
N ALA A 5 18.97 47.04 31.92
CA ALA A 5 18.87 45.59 31.96
C ALA A 5 17.51 45.18 31.37
N LEU A 6 17.54 44.56 30.18
CA LEU A 6 16.35 43.97 29.55
C LEU A 6 16.14 42.58 30.16
N LEU A 7 15.10 42.44 30.99
CA LEU A 7 14.65 41.15 31.51
C LEU A 7 13.97 40.35 30.38
N LEU A 8 14.63 39.30 29.89
CA LEU A 8 14.06 38.34 28.93
C LEU A 8 13.22 37.30 29.68
N PHE A 9 11.90 37.39 29.54
CA PHE A 9 10.95 36.42 30.09
C PHE A 9 10.72 35.30 29.05
N THR A 10 11.44 34.18 29.16
CA THR A 10 11.25 33.00 28.31
C THR A 10 10.03 32.21 28.79
N ILE A 11 8.94 32.27 28.02
CA ILE A 11 7.73 31.45 28.22
C ILE A 11 8.00 30.06 27.64
N PHE A 12 8.13 29.04 28.49
CA PHE A 12 8.12 27.63 28.11
C PHE A 12 6.67 27.20 27.91
N VAL A 13 6.20 27.13 26.65
CA VAL A 13 4.91 26.53 26.31
C VAL A 13 5.11 25.02 26.17
N SER A 14 4.68 24.27 27.18
CA SER A 14 4.62 22.80 27.12
C SER A 14 3.44 22.38 26.23
N ILE A 15 3.73 21.95 25.00
CA ILE A 15 2.74 21.31 24.14
C ILE A 15 2.64 19.85 24.59
N SER A 16 1.57 19.52 25.31
CA SER A 16 1.21 18.12 25.56
C SER A 16 0.70 17.52 24.25
N VAL A 17 1.54 16.73 23.59
CA VAL A 17 1.11 15.86 22.49
C VAL A 17 0.33 14.71 23.13
N ASN A 18 -1.00 14.72 23.02
CA ASN A 18 -1.79 13.53 23.30
C ASN A 18 -1.51 12.54 22.18
N ALA A 19 -0.72 11.50 22.47
CA ALA A 19 -0.66 10.31 21.63
C ALA A 19 -2.01 9.59 21.80
N GLU A 20 -2.90 9.77 20.83
CA GLU A 20 -4.10 8.94 20.73
C GLU A 20 -3.61 7.52 20.40
N GLU A 21 -3.67 6.61 21.38
CA GLU A 21 -3.40 5.20 21.15
C GLU A 21 -4.33 4.72 20.04
N ALA A 22 -3.74 4.23 18.95
CA ALA A 22 -4.49 3.50 17.93
C ALA A 22 -5.05 2.22 18.56
N SER A 23 -6.25 2.30 19.17
CA SER A 23 -6.99 1.14 19.61
C SER A 23 -7.34 0.33 18.36
N GLY A 24 -6.56 -0.72 18.10
CA GLY A 24 -6.77 -1.60 16.95
C GLY A 24 -8.17 -2.21 16.99
N ILE A 25 -8.91 -2.10 15.89
CA ILE A 25 -10.26 -2.66 15.76
C ILE A 25 -10.23 -4.19 15.85
N ASP A 26 -11.19 -4.78 16.58
CA ASP A 26 -11.42 -6.23 16.59
C ASP A 26 -12.29 -6.62 15.39
N CYS A 27 -11.64 -7.08 14.31
CA CYS A 27 -12.33 -7.46 13.08
C CYS A 27 -13.29 -8.64 13.22
N THR A 28 -13.23 -9.39 14.32
CA THR A 28 -14.21 -10.45 14.60
C THR A 28 -15.53 -9.90 15.14
N LYS A 29 -15.55 -8.62 15.54
CA LYS A 29 -16.71 -7.89 16.09
C LYS A 29 -17.12 -6.69 15.24
N ALA A 30 -16.52 -6.51 14.07
CA ALA A 30 -16.86 -5.42 13.16
C ALA A 30 -18.35 -5.55 12.75
N PHE A 31 -19.12 -4.48 12.95
CA PHE A 31 -20.56 -4.49 12.70
C PHE A 31 -21.00 -3.34 11.79
N SER A 32 -20.47 -2.14 11.99
CA SER A 32 -20.80 -1.00 11.15
C SER A 32 -20.03 -1.05 9.82
N THR A 33 -20.54 -0.38 8.78
CA THR A 33 -19.82 -0.27 7.50
C THR A 33 -18.40 0.30 7.66
N PRO A 34 -18.17 1.37 8.44
CA PRO A 34 -16.81 1.86 8.72
C PRO A 34 -15.89 0.82 9.39
N ASP A 35 -16.42 0.05 10.35
CA ASP A 35 -15.64 -1.01 11.01
C ASP A 35 -15.19 -2.08 10.01
N VAL A 36 -16.12 -2.52 9.16
CA VAL A 36 -15.85 -3.50 8.11
C VAL A 36 -14.83 -2.95 7.11
N GLU A 37 -14.97 -1.71 6.68
CA GLU A 37 -14.03 -1.05 5.77
C GLU A 37 -12.63 -0.93 6.38
N GLN A 38 -12.51 -0.61 7.66
CA GLN A 38 -11.23 -0.57 8.36
C GLN A 38 -10.57 -1.96 8.39
N CYS A 39 -11.36 -3.00 8.62
CA CYS A 39 -10.85 -4.37 8.59
C CYS A 39 -10.36 -4.80 7.20
N ILE A 40 -11.11 -4.46 6.14
CA ILE A 40 -10.67 -4.73 4.75
C ILE A 40 -9.39 -3.94 4.46
N ALA A 41 -9.27 -2.69 4.91
CA ALA A 41 -8.06 -1.89 4.73
C ALA A 41 -6.83 -2.50 5.42
N ILE A 42 -6.98 -2.99 6.65
CA ILE A 42 -5.90 -3.70 7.37
C ILE A 42 -5.45 -4.94 6.61
N GLU A 43 -6.39 -5.71 6.06
CA GLU A 43 -6.06 -6.88 5.24
C GLU A 43 -5.40 -6.48 3.92
N LEU A 44 -5.89 -5.44 3.26
CA LEU A 44 -5.29 -4.89 2.04
C LEU A 44 -3.84 -4.46 2.28
N ASP A 45 -3.55 -3.75 3.37
CA ASP A 45 -2.18 -3.32 3.69
C ASP A 45 -1.22 -4.51 3.88
N LYS A 46 -1.68 -5.59 4.52
CA LYS A 46 -0.92 -6.83 4.63
C LYS A 46 -0.68 -7.45 3.24
N THR A 47 -1.71 -7.50 2.40
CA THR A 47 -1.59 -8.04 1.04
C THR A 47 -0.68 -7.18 0.16
N GLU A 48 -0.74 -5.85 0.23
CA GLU A 48 0.15 -4.94 -0.51
C GLU A 48 1.61 -5.11 -0.06
N THR A 49 1.83 -5.34 1.24
CA THR A 49 3.16 -5.69 1.77
C THR A 49 3.67 -6.99 1.15
N SER A 50 2.84 -8.04 1.11
CA SER A 50 3.18 -9.31 0.46
C SER A 50 3.39 -9.17 -1.05
N LEU A 51 2.63 -8.30 -1.72
CA LEU A 51 2.82 -8.00 -3.14
C LEU A 51 4.18 -7.37 -3.41
N ASN A 52 4.57 -6.39 -2.61
CA ASN A 52 5.90 -5.78 -2.75
C ASN A 52 7.00 -6.81 -2.47
N GLN A 53 6.84 -7.67 -1.45
CA GLN A 53 7.79 -8.74 -1.18
C GLN A 53 7.93 -9.71 -2.37
N ALA A 54 6.82 -10.14 -2.98
CA ALA A 54 6.84 -11.00 -4.16
C ALA A 54 7.55 -10.33 -5.36
N TYR A 55 7.23 -9.05 -5.63
CA TYR A 55 7.89 -8.29 -6.68
C TYR A 55 9.40 -8.16 -6.45
N GLN A 56 9.83 -7.79 -5.24
CA GLN A 56 11.25 -7.68 -4.90
C GLN A 56 11.96 -9.04 -4.96
N GLY A 57 11.29 -10.11 -4.55
CA GLY A 57 11.78 -11.48 -4.67
C GLY A 57 12.11 -11.84 -6.12
N LEU A 58 11.17 -11.58 -7.04
CA LEU A 58 11.38 -11.81 -8.47
C LEU A 58 12.47 -10.89 -9.05
N VAL A 59 12.48 -9.60 -8.70
CA VAL A 59 13.54 -8.68 -9.15
C VAL A 59 14.91 -9.20 -8.74
N LYS A 60 15.06 -9.70 -7.51
CA LYS A 60 16.31 -10.28 -7.00
C LYS A 60 16.74 -11.54 -7.78
N GLN A 61 15.80 -12.40 -8.17
CA GLN A 61 16.12 -13.55 -9.04
C GLN A 61 16.64 -13.11 -10.41
N LEU A 62 16.16 -11.96 -10.89
CA LEU A 62 16.52 -11.38 -12.17
C LEU A 62 17.75 -10.45 -12.11
N THR A 63 18.47 -10.27 -10.99
CA THR A 63 19.65 -9.38 -10.93
C THR A 63 20.94 -10.01 -11.47
N GLN A 64 20.86 -11.18 -12.10
CA GLN A 64 22.01 -11.84 -12.70
C GLN A 64 22.58 -11.02 -13.88
N ALA A 65 23.85 -11.27 -14.20
CA ALA A 65 24.48 -10.69 -15.38
C ALA A 65 23.91 -11.34 -16.64
N ASP A 66 23.84 -10.57 -17.73
CA ASP A 66 23.40 -11.08 -19.03
C ASP A 66 24.36 -12.17 -19.53
N THR A 67 23.80 -13.20 -20.16
CA THR A 67 24.54 -14.32 -20.77
C THR A 67 24.32 -14.34 -22.28
N ALA A 68 24.90 -15.31 -22.99
CA ALA A 68 24.62 -15.49 -24.41
C ALA A 68 23.19 -15.97 -24.69
N GLN A 69 22.52 -16.54 -23.68
CA GLN A 69 21.19 -17.12 -23.79
C GLN A 69 20.12 -16.24 -23.13
N ASP A 70 20.48 -15.53 -22.05
CA ASP A 70 19.55 -14.80 -21.21
C ASP A 70 19.89 -13.32 -21.08
N ASN A 71 18.89 -12.47 -21.30
CA ASN A 71 18.99 -11.03 -21.13
C ASN A 71 18.23 -10.59 -19.88
N TYR A 72 18.83 -10.84 -18.72
CA TYR A 72 18.30 -10.47 -17.40
C TYR A 72 18.01 -8.97 -17.29
N THR A 73 18.81 -8.12 -17.94
CA THR A 73 18.58 -6.67 -18.01
C THR A 73 17.25 -6.33 -18.69
N GLU A 74 16.98 -6.93 -19.84
CA GLU A 74 15.72 -6.77 -20.56
C GLU A 74 14.55 -7.40 -19.79
N TYR A 75 14.75 -8.56 -19.15
CA TYR A 75 13.71 -9.19 -18.31
C TYR A 75 13.25 -8.26 -17.18
N ARG A 76 14.19 -7.66 -16.43
CA ARG A 76 13.89 -6.69 -15.37
C ARG A 76 13.15 -5.45 -15.92
N LYS A 77 13.59 -4.94 -17.07
CA LYS A 77 12.96 -3.78 -17.72
C LYS A 77 11.51 -4.09 -18.11
N LYS A 78 11.25 -5.25 -18.71
CA LYS A 78 9.89 -5.69 -19.07
C LYS A 78 9.02 -5.94 -17.84
N LEU A 79 9.56 -6.54 -16.78
CA LEU A 79 8.86 -6.72 -15.51
C LEU A 79 8.42 -5.39 -14.90
N LEU A 80 9.30 -4.37 -14.89
CA LEU A 80 8.97 -3.03 -14.38
C LEU A 80 7.83 -2.39 -15.19
N ILE A 81 7.87 -2.50 -16.52
CA ILE A 81 6.82 -1.99 -17.41
C ILE A 81 5.50 -2.70 -17.10
N ALA A 82 5.51 -4.03 -17.03
CA ALA A 82 4.32 -4.83 -16.72
C ALA A 82 3.73 -4.48 -15.36
N GLN A 83 4.56 -4.32 -14.32
CA GLN A 83 4.09 -3.97 -12.99
C GLN A 83 3.44 -2.58 -12.96
N ARG A 84 4.01 -1.58 -13.65
CA ARG A 84 3.43 -0.24 -13.76
C ARG A 84 2.10 -0.23 -14.52
N ALA A 85 2.03 -0.98 -15.62
CA ALA A 85 0.79 -1.13 -16.38
C ALA A 85 -0.30 -1.83 -15.54
N TRP A 86 0.07 -2.86 -14.79
CA TRP A 86 -0.84 -3.56 -13.88
C TRP A 86 -1.40 -2.63 -12.79
N ILE A 87 -0.61 -1.71 -12.23
CA ILE A 87 -1.10 -0.72 -11.27
C ILE A 87 -2.21 0.14 -11.90
N LYS A 88 -1.99 0.64 -13.12
CA LYS A 88 -2.97 1.46 -13.85
C LYS A 88 -4.24 0.68 -14.19
N PHE A 89 -4.08 -0.59 -14.59
CA PHE A 89 -5.21 -1.50 -14.78
C PHE A 89 -6.02 -1.68 -13.49
N ARG A 90 -5.35 -2.00 -12.37
CA ARG A 90 -6.00 -2.20 -11.06
C ARG A 90 -6.77 -0.95 -10.62
N GLU A 91 -6.17 0.24 -10.78
CA GLU A 91 -6.85 1.51 -10.47
C GLU A 91 -8.14 1.65 -11.26
N ALA A 92 -8.06 1.57 -12.60
CA ALA A 92 -9.22 1.73 -13.47
C ALA A 92 -10.32 0.67 -13.22
N ASP A 93 -9.91 -0.58 -12.98
CA ASP A 93 -10.82 -1.68 -12.70
C ASP A 93 -11.58 -1.48 -11.37
N CYS A 94 -10.87 -1.16 -10.29
CA CYS A 94 -11.50 -0.96 -8.99
C CYS A 94 -12.32 0.34 -8.94
N ASP A 95 -11.89 1.40 -9.63
CA ASP A 95 -12.67 2.63 -9.78
C ASP A 95 -13.98 2.39 -10.55
N THR A 96 -13.96 1.48 -11.54
CA THR A 96 -15.18 1.08 -12.26
C THR A 96 -16.18 0.40 -11.31
N GLN A 97 -15.71 -0.54 -10.50
CA GLN A 97 -16.56 -1.22 -9.51
C GLN A 97 -17.10 -0.23 -8.46
N TYR A 98 -16.27 0.69 -7.97
CA TYR A 98 -16.70 1.76 -7.09
C TYR A 98 -17.83 2.60 -7.70
N ALA A 99 -17.65 3.03 -8.96
CA ALA A 99 -18.62 3.87 -9.67
C ALA A 99 -19.97 3.16 -9.89
N MET A 100 -19.95 1.85 -10.16
CA MET A 100 -21.16 1.03 -10.28
C MET A 100 -21.99 0.99 -8.99
N HIS A 101 -21.35 1.18 -7.83
CA HIS A 101 -22.01 1.16 -6.52
C HIS A 101 -22.19 2.53 -5.88
N LYS A 102 -22.07 3.64 -6.64
CA LYS A 102 -22.07 5.02 -6.13
C LYS A 102 -23.23 5.38 -5.18
N SER A 103 -24.40 4.78 -5.37
CA SER A 103 -25.60 5.06 -4.58
C SER A 103 -25.65 4.34 -3.23
N GLY A 104 -24.76 3.36 -3.01
CA GLY A 104 -24.69 2.58 -1.78
C GLY A 104 -23.54 3.01 -0.87
N THR A 105 -23.66 2.72 0.43
CA THR A 105 -22.57 2.88 1.40
C THR A 105 -21.46 1.86 1.21
N ILE A 106 -21.76 0.69 0.61
CA ILE A 106 -20.81 -0.41 0.37
C ILE A 106 -19.73 -0.12 -0.68
N ARG A 107 -19.83 0.97 -1.44
CA ARG A 107 -18.90 1.26 -2.57
C ARG A 107 -17.44 1.29 -2.16
N ASN A 108 -17.13 1.78 -0.96
CA ASN A 108 -15.76 1.82 -0.46
C ASN A 108 -15.29 0.42 -0.05
N SER A 109 -16.14 -0.38 0.60
CA SER A 109 -15.86 -1.81 0.85
C SER A 109 -15.55 -2.56 -0.46
N ILE A 110 -16.32 -2.35 -1.53
CA ILE A 110 -16.08 -2.95 -2.85
C ILE A 110 -14.71 -2.55 -3.40
N TYR A 111 -14.38 -1.26 -3.35
CA TYR A 111 -13.11 -0.76 -3.86
C TYR A 111 -11.90 -1.36 -3.12
N LEU A 112 -11.95 -1.40 -1.79
CA LEU A 112 -10.89 -1.98 -0.97
C LEU A 112 -10.73 -3.48 -1.24
N SER A 113 -11.85 -4.22 -1.31
CA SER A 113 -11.85 -5.65 -1.64
C SER A 113 -11.29 -5.92 -3.04
N CYS A 114 -11.69 -5.14 -4.05
CA CYS A 114 -11.16 -5.25 -5.41
C CYS A 114 -9.63 -5.10 -5.42
N LYS A 115 -9.10 -4.08 -4.73
CA LYS A 115 -7.65 -3.88 -4.66
C LYS A 115 -6.94 -5.07 -4.02
N LYS A 116 -7.53 -5.64 -2.97
CA LYS A 116 -6.99 -6.80 -2.25
C LYS A 116 -6.96 -8.02 -3.16
N GLU A 117 -8.07 -8.36 -3.79
CA GLU A 117 -8.17 -9.50 -4.73
C GLU A 117 -7.19 -9.37 -5.90
N ARG A 118 -7.07 -8.17 -6.48
CA ARG A 118 -6.10 -7.90 -7.55
C ARG A 118 -4.67 -8.08 -7.06
N ALA A 119 -4.35 -7.65 -5.85
CA ALA A 119 -3.02 -7.82 -5.26
C ALA A 119 -2.71 -9.31 -4.98
N GLU A 120 -3.66 -10.08 -4.43
CA GLU A 120 -3.53 -11.52 -4.22
C GLU A 120 -3.29 -12.29 -5.54
N GLN A 121 -4.04 -11.94 -6.58
CA GLN A 121 -3.85 -12.51 -7.90
C GLN A 121 -2.46 -12.18 -8.45
N ARG A 122 -2.02 -10.93 -8.31
CA ARG A 122 -0.70 -10.51 -8.81
C ARG A 122 0.45 -11.19 -8.06
N ILE A 123 0.31 -11.42 -6.75
CA ILE A 123 1.28 -12.21 -5.98
C ILE A 123 1.48 -13.60 -6.60
N LYS A 124 0.38 -14.30 -6.92
CA LYS A 124 0.44 -15.62 -7.56
C LYS A 124 1.14 -15.56 -8.91
N GLU A 125 0.81 -14.58 -9.74
CA GLU A 125 1.46 -14.38 -11.04
C GLU A 125 2.97 -14.18 -10.90
N LEU A 126 3.40 -13.27 -10.01
CA LEU A 126 4.82 -12.96 -9.80
C LEU A 126 5.60 -14.19 -9.29
N ASN A 127 5.02 -14.95 -8.36
CA ASN A 127 5.65 -16.15 -7.82
C ASN A 127 5.76 -17.29 -8.84
N ASN A 128 4.94 -17.27 -9.90
CA ASN A 128 4.95 -18.28 -10.95
C ASN A 128 5.95 -17.97 -12.08
N TYR A 129 6.67 -16.85 -12.02
CA TYR A 129 7.74 -16.54 -12.99
C TYR A 129 8.99 -17.35 -12.62
N ALA A 130 8.91 -18.68 -12.74
CA ALA A 130 10.09 -19.53 -12.62
C ALA A 130 10.86 -19.51 -13.95
N PRO A 131 12.16 -19.16 -13.96
CA PRO A 131 13.00 -19.45 -15.11
C PRO A 131 13.13 -20.97 -15.27
N TYR A 132 13.04 -21.45 -16.51
CA TYR A 132 13.30 -22.85 -16.87
C TYR A 132 14.79 -23.11 -17.04
#